data_AF-A0A9Q9YMT3-F1
#
_entry.id   AF-A0A9Q9YMT3-F1
#
_cell.length_a   1.000
_cell.length_b   1.000
_cell.length_c   1.000
_cell.angle_alpha   90.00
_cell.angle_beta   90.00
_cell.angle_gamma   90.00
#
_symmetry.space_group_name_H-M   'P 1'
#
loop_
_entity.id
_entity.type
_entity.pdbx_description
1 polymer ?
#
loop_
_entity_poly.entity_id
_entity_poly.type
_entity_poly.pdbx_seq_one_letter_code
_entity_poly.pdbx_strand_id
1 'polypeptide(L)'
;MLNTNPPKSILVSISPSGVIVEGDSVTLSCSSDSNPPALNFSWFKENQSSAVGSGQSFSISSFYSSHSGRYYCEAQNKHGSQRSESVSVTVKGTQRAALQTVTGTVAGLIIIIMVIIVFIRKRQRECGTEDVNQKQAKQHPSIFSCNI
;
A
#
# COMPACT_ATOMS: atom_id res chain seq x y z
N MET A 1 20.56 7.14 54.05
CA MET A 1 21.04 6.23 52.98
C MET A 1 20.58 6.81 51.65
N LEU A 2 21.46 6.94 50.65
CA LEU A 2 21.07 7.38 49.32
C LEU A 2 20.32 6.24 48.63
N ASN A 3 19.12 6.50 48.12
CA ASN A 3 18.29 5.51 47.44
C ASN A 3 18.83 5.25 46.02
N THR A 4 19.81 4.37 45.88
CA THR A 4 20.43 4.02 44.60
C THR A 4 19.79 2.79 43.96
N ASN A 5 19.57 2.82 42.65
CA ASN A 5 18.98 1.71 41.92
C ASN A 5 19.52 1.59 40.48
N PRO A 6 19.57 0.35 39.93
CA PRO A 6 19.81 0.14 38.51
C PRO A 6 18.65 0.71 37.66
N PRO A 7 18.85 0.84 36.33
CA PRO A 7 17.80 1.30 35.43
C PRO A 7 16.59 0.37 35.42
N LYS A 8 15.40 0.96 35.49
CA LYS A 8 14.09 0.30 35.42
C LYS A 8 13.12 1.15 34.60
N SER A 9 12.01 0.55 34.17
CA SER A 9 10.98 1.22 33.36
C SER A 9 11.55 1.88 32.09
N ILE A 10 12.26 1.11 31.27
CA ILE A 10 12.93 1.64 30.07
C ILE A 10 11.86 1.80 28.98
N LEU A 11 11.60 3.04 28.59
CA LEU A 11 10.60 3.40 27.59
C LEU A 11 11.28 3.82 26.29
N VAL A 12 10.73 3.34 25.17
CA VAL A 12 11.18 3.69 23.82
C VAL A 12 10.05 4.41 23.09
N SER A 13 10.38 5.54 22.45
CA SER A 13 9.47 6.30 21.59
C SER A 13 10.04 6.48 20.19
N ILE A 14 9.15 6.51 19.19
CA ILE A 14 9.50 6.66 17.77
C ILE A 14 8.99 8.02 17.28
N SER A 15 9.82 8.75 16.54
CA SER A 15 9.45 9.97 15.83
C SER A 15 9.86 9.85 14.35
N PRO A 16 8.96 10.07 13.38
CA PRO A 16 7.54 10.38 13.57
C PRO A 16 6.75 9.17 14.10
N SER A 17 5.69 9.42 14.87
CA SER A 17 4.79 8.37 15.39
C SER A 17 3.78 7.85 14.36
N GLY A 18 3.87 8.33 13.11
CA GLY A 18 2.91 8.12 12.04
C GLY A 18 3.40 7.17 10.96
N VAL A 19 2.94 7.40 9.73
CA VAL A 19 3.37 6.65 8.56
C VAL A 19 4.80 7.05 8.20
N ILE A 20 5.69 6.06 8.18
CA ILE A 20 7.06 6.19 7.68
C ILE A 20 7.07 5.77 6.21
N VAL A 21 7.54 6.63 5.32
CA VAL A 21 7.78 6.34 3.91
C VAL A 21 9.27 6.21 3.63
N GLU A 22 9.62 5.61 2.49
CA GLU A 22 11.05 5.46 2.13
C GLU A 22 11.70 6.83 1.94
N GLY A 23 12.90 6.98 2.49
CA GLY A 23 13.65 8.24 2.51
C GLY A 23 13.41 9.12 3.74
N ASP A 24 12.40 8.81 4.58
CA ASP A 24 12.14 9.56 5.81
C ASP A 24 13.28 9.43 6.83
N SER A 25 13.42 10.44 7.69
CA SER A 25 14.26 10.34 8.88
C SER A 25 13.45 9.83 10.06
N VAL A 26 13.91 8.77 10.70
CA VAL A 26 13.28 8.17 11.88
C VAL A 26 14.21 8.28 13.07
N THR A 27 13.71 8.83 14.18
CA THR A 27 14.44 8.95 15.44
C THR A 27 13.78 8.10 16.52
N LEU A 28 14.57 7.21 17.09
CA LEU A 28 14.24 6.41 18.26
C LEU A 28 14.80 7.11 19.50
N SER A 29 14.01 7.24 20.57
CA SER A 29 14.46 7.81 21.84
C SER A 29 14.17 6.87 23.00
N CYS A 30 15.08 6.85 23.97
CA CYS A 30 15.07 5.94 25.11
C CYS A 30 15.09 6.75 26.41
N SER A 31 14.35 6.31 27.41
CA SER A 31 14.36 6.90 28.75
C SER A 31 14.30 5.81 29.82
N SER A 32 14.90 6.04 30.98
CA SER A 32 14.90 5.08 32.09
C SER A 32 14.78 5.78 33.44
N ASP A 33 14.15 5.12 34.41
CA ASP A 33 14.13 5.53 35.81
C ASP A 33 15.33 4.87 36.53
N SER A 34 16.31 5.67 36.94
CA SER A 34 17.57 5.20 37.51
C SER A 34 18.20 6.22 38.46
N ASN A 35 18.87 5.74 39.52
CA ASN A 35 19.67 6.58 40.40
C ASN A 35 21.03 5.93 40.73
N PRO A 36 22.17 6.49 40.28
CA PRO A 36 22.29 7.72 39.49
C PRO A 36 21.75 7.52 38.06
N PRO A 37 21.50 8.62 37.32
CA PRO A 37 21.00 8.55 35.96
C PRO A 37 21.85 7.65 35.05
N ALA A 38 21.19 6.88 34.20
CA ALA A 38 21.86 6.14 33.12
C ALA A 38 22.44 7.15 32.11
N LEU A 39 23.74 7.01 31.82
CA LEU A 39 24.43 7.83 30.82
C LEU A 39 24.85 7.01 29.59
N ASN A 40 24.87 5.69 29.71
CA ASN A 40 25.22 4.79 28.63
C ASN A 40 23.95 4.14 28.08
N PHE A 41 23.67 4.42 26.81
CA PHE A 41 22.55 3.86 26.07
C PHE A 41 23.07 3.22 24.78
N SER A 42 22.63 2.00 24.51
CA SER A 42 22.98 1.23 23.32
C SER A 42 21.71 0.78 22.62
N TRP A 43 21.67 0.93 21.29
CA TRP A 43 20.55 0.54 20.46
C TRP A 43 20.86 -0.75 19.72
N PHE A 44 19.87 -1.63 19.66
CA PHE A 44 19.97 -2.91 18.99
C PHE A 44 18.76 -3.13 18.09
N LYS A 45 19.01 -3.80 16.96
CA LYS A 45 17.96 -4.39 16.14
C LYS A 45 17.88 -5.87 16.49
N GLU A 46 16.67 -6.40 16.69
CA GLU A 46 16.49 -7.84 16.90
C GLU A 46 17.16 -8.64 15.76
N ASN A 47 17.75 -9.78 16.12
CA ASN A 47 18.52 -10.64 15.22
C ASN A 47 19.84 -10.07 14.71
N GLN A 48 20.32 -8.94 15.25
CA GLN A 48 21.68 -8.46 15.04
C GLN A 48 22.49 -8.59 16.33
N SER A 49 23.72 -9.10 16.19
CA SER A 49 24.63 -9.33 17.33
C SER A 49 25.26 -8.03 17.85
N SER A 50 25.36 -7.02 16.99
CA SER A 50 26.05 -5.76 17.27
C SER A 50 25.07 -4.62 17.51
N ALA A 51 25.49 -3.66 18.33
CA ALA A 51 24.75 -2.41 18.48
C ALA A 51 24.67 -1.66 17.13
N VAL A 52 23.49 -1.13 16.83
CA VAL A 52 23.22 -0.34 15.62
C VAL A 52 23.40 1.16 15.85
N GLY A 53 23.50 1.57 17.11
CA GLY A 53 23.67 2.96 17.51
C GLY A 53 23.89 3.08 19.02
N SER A 54 24.20 4.30 19.45
CA SER A 54 24.43 4.63 20.86
C SER A 54 23.84 6.01 21.19
N GLY A 55 23.72 6.28 22.48
CA GLY A 55 23.14 7.52 22.99
C GLY A 55 21.64 7.41 23.25
N GLN A 56 21.11 8.38 23.99
CA GLN A 56 19.72 8.38 24.42
C GLN A 56 18.73 8.45 23.24
N SER A 57 19.17 9.02 22.11
CA SER A 57 18.45 9.02 20.84
C SER A 57 19.31 8.46 19.72
N PHE A 58 18.72 7.65 18.85
CA PHE A 58 19.34 7.07 17.67
C PHE A 58 18.51 7.42 16.43
N SER A 59 19.14 8.03 15.43
CA SER A 59 18.46 8.50 14.22
C SER A 59 18.94 7.76 12.98
N ILE A 60 17.99 7.37 12.15
CA ILE A 60 18.19 6.79 10.83
C ILE A 60 17.75 7.84 9.82
N SER A 61 18.70 8.52 9.19
CA SER A 61 18.43 9.70 8.34
C SER A 61 17.67 9.40 7.06
N SER A 62 17.76 8.16 6.54
CA SER A 62 17.07 7.71 5.33
C SER A 62 16.56 6.30 5.53
N PHE A 63 15.28 6.19 5.89
CA PHE A 63 14.65 4.93 6.22
C PHE A 63 14.23 4.18 4.96
N TYR A 64 14.54 2.89 4.89
CA TYR A 64 14.24 2.02 3.74
C TYR A 64 13.66 0.69 4.24
N SER A 65 13.10 -0.10 3.34
CA SER A 65 12.61 -1.46 3.66
C SER A 65 13.63 -2.33 4.42
N SER A 66 14.93 -2.24 4.09
CA SER A 66 16.01 -2.94 4.80
C SER A 66 16.20 -2.51 6.27
N HIS A 67 15.83 -1.26 6.60
CA HIS A 67 15.87 -0.74 7.96
C HIS A 67 14.68 -1.24 8.79
N SER A 68 13.60 -1.72 8.18
CA SER A 68 12.43 -2.21 8.92
C SER A 68 12.78 -3.36 9.86
N GLY A 69 12.18 -3.39 11.05
CA GLY A 69 12.41 -4.41 12.06
C GLY A 69 12.05 -3.97 13.48
N ARG A 70 12.40 -4.81 14.45
CA ARG A 70 12.17 -4.55 15.87
C ARG A 70 13.44 -4.02 16.52
N TYR A 71 13.32 -2.92 17.25
CA TYR A 71 14.43 -2.22 17.90
C TYR A 71 14.22 -2.19 19.40
N TYR A 72 15.31 -2.32 20.17
CA TYR A 72 15.28 -2.15 21.61
C TYR A 72 16.51 -1.35 22.07
N CYS A 73 16.38 -0.74 23.24
CA CYS A 73 17.41 0.05 23.89
C CYS A 73 17.88 -0.67 25.15
N GLU A 74 19.18 -0.64 25.43
CA GLU A 74 19.77 -1.02 26.70
C GLU A 74 20.31 0.22 27.41
N ALA A 75 19.82 0.48 28.61
CA ALA A 75 20.27 1.58 29.46
C ALA A 75 21.15 1.05 30.58
N GLN A 76 22.26 1.73 30.86
CA GLN A 76 23.23 1.31 31.86
C GLN A 76 23.68 2.46 32.78
N ASN A 77 23.73 2.16 34.07
CA ASN A 77 24.39 2.98 35.08
C ASN A 77 25.40 2.13 35.88
N LYS A 78 26.04 2.73 36.89
CA LYS A 78 27.04 2.04 37.74
C LYS A 78 26.48 0.87 38.57
N HIS A 79 25.16 0.72 38.69
CA HIS A 79 24.50 -0.33 39.46
C HIS A 79 23.95 -1.47 38.60
N GLY A 80 23.89 -1.30 37.27
CA GLY A 80 23.46 -2.36 36.36
C GLY A 80 23.00 -1.84 34.99
N SER A 81 22.50 -2.76 34.18
CA SER A 81 21.87 -2.49 32.89
C SER A 81 20.52 -3.17 32.78
N GLN A 82 19.63 -2.58 31.98
CA GLN A 82 18.31 -3.13 31.71
C GLN A 82 17.91 -2.80 30.27
N ARG A 83 17.22 -3.76 29.62
CA ARG A 83 16.68 -3.62 28.27
C ARG A 83 15.23 -3.16 28.29
N SER A 84 14.86 -2.39 27.27
CA SER A 84 13.47 -2.06 26.96
C SER A 84 12.76 -3.25 26.31
N GLU A 85 11.43 -3.19 26.30
CA GLU A 85 10.63 -3.91 25.31
C GLU A 85 10.99 -3.43 23.90
N SER A 86 10.84 -4.31 22.90
CA SER A 86 11.15 -3.96 21.52
C SER A 86 9.99 -3.28 20.83
N VAL A 87 10.30 -2.28 20.00
CA VAL A 87 9.33 -1.53 19.19
C VAL A 87 9.51 -1.85 17.71
N SER A 88 8.40 -2.03 17.01
CA SER A 88 8.41 -2.30 15.56
C SER A 88 8.47 -0.99 14.77
N VAL A 89 9.44 -0.89 13.87
CA VAL A 89 9.61 0.22 12.94
C VAL A 89 9.50 -0.33 11.52
N THR A 90 8.52 0.14 10.75
CA THR A 90 8.22 -0.41 9.42
C THR A 90 7.87 0.69 8.43
N VAL A 91 8.34 0.55 7.19
CA VAL A 91 7.96 1.44 6.10
C VAL A 91 6.61 1.04 5.51
N LYS A 92 5.73 1.99 5.21
CA LYS A 92 4.56 1.73 4.37
C LYS A 92 4.95 1.90 2.91
N GLY A 93 5.03 0.79 2.19
CA GLY A 93 5.09 0.85 0.73
C GLY A 93 3.81 1.46 0.21
N THR A 94 3.89 2.55 -0.56
CA THR A 94 2.79 2.97 -1.41
C THR A 94 2.53 1.79 -2.34
N GLN A 95 1.45 1.02 -2.13
CA GLN A 95 0.92 0.19 -3.20
C GLN A 95 0.60 1.17 -4.31
N ARG A 96 1.46 1.20 -5.34
CA ARG A 96 1.09 1.79 -6.61
C ARG A 96 -0.12 0.99 -7.05
N ALA A 97 -1.32 1.52 -6.79
CA ALA A 97 -2.52 1.05 -7.44
C ALA A 97 -2.20 1.24 -8.92
N ALA A 98 -1.84 0.15 -9.60
CA ALA A 98 -1.75 0.13 -11.03
C ALA A 98 -3.16 0.52 -11.48
N LEU A 99 -3.35 1.80 -11.81
CA LEU A 99 -4.55 2.28 -12.47
C LEU A 99 -4.51 1.57 -13.82
N GLN A 100 -5.08 0.38 -13.89
CA GLN A 100 -5.32 -0.31 -15.13
C GLN A 100 -6.35 0.54 -15.85
N THR A 101 -5.89 1.46 -16.68
CA THR A 101 -6.73 2.20 -17.61
C THR A 101 -7.29 1.20 -18.61
N VAL A 102 -8.46 0.65 -18.31
CA VAL A 102 -9.27 -0.12 -19.28
C VAL A 102 -9.89 0.88 -20.26
N THR A 103 -9.05 1.49 -21.10
CA THR A 103 -9.52 2.42 -22.15
C THR A 103 -9.69 1.73 -23.50
N GLY A 104 -9.48 0.40 -23.57
CA GLY A 104 -9.54 -0.36 -24.82
C GLY A 104 -10.90 -1.00 -25.14
N THR A 105 -11.75 -1.29 -24.15
CA THR A 105 -12.95 -2.11 -24.36
C THR A 105 -14.09 -1.33 -25.03
N VAL A 106 -14.24 -0.04 -24.73
CA VAL A 106 -15.35 0.79 -25.27
C VAL A 106 -15.16 1.07 -26.77
N ALA A 107 -13.94 1.36 -27.22
CA ALA A 107 -13.66 1.63 -28.62
C ALA A 107 -13.89 0.39 -29.50
N GLY A 108 -13.50 -0.80 -29.01
CA GLY A 108 -13.70 -2.06 -29.73
C GLY A 108 -15.18 -2.38 -29.97
N LEU A 109 -16.03 -2.22 -28.94
CA LEU A 109 -17.48 -2.44 -29.07
C LEU A 109 -18.12 -1.46 -30.07
N ILE A 110 -17.73 -0.19 -30.05
CA ILE A 110 -18.25 0.82 -30.99
C ILE A 110 -17.87 0.47 -32.44
N ILE A 111 -16.63 0.03 -32.68
CA ILE A 111 -16.16 -0.37 -34.02
C ILE A 111 -16.94 -1.60 -34.51
N ILE A 112 -17.14 -2.62 -33.66
CA ILE A 112 -17.92 -3.81 -34.00
C ILE A 112 -19.36 -3.45 -34.37
N ILE A 113 -20.01 -2.59 -33.57
CA ILE A 113 -21.38 -2.13 -33.84
C ILE A 113 -21.46 -1.39 -35.18
N MET A 114 -20.51 -0.50 -35.49
CA MET A 114 -20.46 0.21 -36.78
C MET A 114 -20.31 -0.74 -37.97
N VAL A 115 -19.46 -1.77 -37.88
CA VAL A 115 -19.29 -2.77 -38.94
C VAL A 115 -20.57 -3.58 -39.15
N ILE A 116 -21.26 -3.98 -38.08
CA ILE A 116 -22.55 -4.68 -38.16
C ILE A 116 -23.59 -3.79 -38.84
N ILE A 117 -23.70 -2.51 -38.45
CA ILE A 117 -24.63 -1.56 -39.09
C ILE A 117 -24.33 -1.39 -40.58
N VAL A 118 -23.05 -1.28 -40.97
CA VAL A 118 -22.66 -1.18 -42.39
C VAL A 118 -22.99 -2.47 -43.14
N PHE A 119 -22.78 -3.64 -42.54
CA PHE A 119 -23.10 -4.93 -43.15
C PHE A 119 -24.62 -5.11 -43.31
N ILE A 120 -25.42 -4.72 -42.31
CA ILE A 120 -26.88 -4.71 -42.40
C ILE A 120 -27.34 -3.73 -43.48
N ARG A 121 -26.77 -2.51 -43.52
CA ARG A 121 -27.06 -1.53 -44.59
C ARG A 121 -26.67 -2.03 -45.97
N LYS A 122 -25.56 -2.76 -46.08
CA LYS A 122 -25.10 -3.38 -47.33
C LYS A 122 -26.06 -4.49 -47.76
N ARG A 123 -26.52 -5.34 -46.83
CA ARG A 123 -27.54 -6.37 -47.11
C ARG A 123 -28.92 -5.79 -47.43
N GLN A 124 -29.32 -4.70 -46.78
CA GLN A 124 -30.56 -3.99 -47.10
C GLN A 124 -30.49 -3.28 -48.46
N ARG A 125 -29.30 -2.89 -48.93
CA ARG A 125 -29.11 -2.40 -50.31
C ARG A 125 -29.24 -3.50 -51.37
N GLU A 126 -29.02 -4.75 -51.02
CA GLU A 126 -29.26 -5.91 -51.90
C GLU A 126 -30.73 -6.40 -51.85
N CYS A 127 -31.53 -5.93 -50.88
CA CYS A 127 -32.97 -6.21 -50.78
C CYS A 127 -33.77 -4.90 -50.72
N GLY A 128 -33.57 -4.05 -51.73
CA GLY A 128 -34.14 -2.71 -51.78
C GLY A 128 -34.57 -2.33 -53.19
N THR A 129 -35.27 -3.22 -53.88
CA THR A 129 -36.05 -2.88 -55.07
C THR A 129 -37.28 -3.78 -55.14
N GLU A 130 -38.34 -3.36 -54.46
CA GLU A 130 -39.72 -3.67 -54.86
C GLU A 130 -40.64 -2.55 -54.36
N ASP A 131 -41.63 -2.25 -55.20
CA ASP A 131 -42.07 -0.91 -55.55
C ASP A 131 -43.17 -0.33 -54.63
N VAL A 132 -43.35 0.98 -54.76
CA VAL A 132 -44.50 1.72 -54.27
C VAL A 132 -45.74 1.20 -54.98
N ASN A 133 -46.75 0.72 -54.22
CA ASN A 133 -48.20 0.95 -54.45
C ASN A 133 -49.05 -0.26 -53.96
N GLN A 134 -49.64 -0.14 -52.76
CA GLN A 134 -51.06 -0.46 -52.50
C GLN A 134 -51.37 -0.34 -51.01
N LYS A 135 -52.07 0.74 -50.65
CA LYS A 135 -52.93 0.74 -49.46
C LYS A 135 -54.20 -0.01 -49.83
N GLN A 136 -54.49 -1.17 -49.24
CA GLN A 136 -55.85 -1.58 -48.83
C GLN A 136 -55.88 -2.99 -48.17
N ALA A 137 -56.35 -2.99 -46.92
CA ALA A 137 -57.22 -3.99 -46.27
C ALA A 137 -56.85 -5.50 -46.18
N LYS A 138 -56.85 -5.96 -44.92
CA LYS A 138 -57.25 -7.28 -44.39
C LYS A 138 -56.35 -8.53 -44.60
N GLN A 139 -56.10 -9.17 -43.44
CA GLN A 139 -56.20 -10.61 -43.14
C GLN A 139 -54.90 -11.38 -42.79
N HIS A 140 -54.67 -11.54 -41.47
CA HIS A 140 -54.08 -12.71 -40.77
C HIS A 140 -52.60 -13.13 -41.08
N PRO A 141 -51.95 -14.02 -40.29
CA PRO A 141 -50.65 -13.73 -39.67
C PRO A 141 -49.54 -14.71 -40.08
N SER A 142 -48.34 -14.41 -39.59
CA SER A 142 -47.34 -15.36 -39.08
C SER A 142 -46.42 -16.15 -40.05
N ILE A 143 -45.13 -16.07 -39.68
CA ILE A 143 -44.02 -17.02 -39.84
C ILE A 143 -43.19 -16.90 -41.12
N PHE A 144 -42.11 -16.12 -41.04
CA PHE A 144 -40.89 -16.39 -41.80
C PHE A 144 -40.02 -17.37 -40.99
N SER A 145 -40.04 -18.63 -41.43
CA SER A 145 -38.99 -19.59 -41.17
C SER A 145 -38.07 -19.58 -42.39
N CYS A 146 -36.79 -19.29 -42.20
CA CYS A 146 -35.76 -19.64 -43.17
C CYS A 146 -34.68 -20.40 -42.40
N ASN A 147 -34.45 -21.65 -42.82
CA ASN A 147 -33.43 -22.54 -42.30
C ASN A 147 -32.51 -22.93 -43.46
N ILE A 148 -31.21 -23.01 -43.13
CA ILE A 148 -30.02 -23.40 -43.92
C ILE A 148 -29.47 -22.31 -44.85
#